data_AF-A0A7G2CQM6-F1
#
_entry.id   AF-A0A7G2CQM6-F1
#
_cell.length_a   1.000
_cell.length_b   1.000
_cell.length_c   1.000
_cell.angle_alpha   90.00
_cell.angle_beta   90.00
_cell.angle_gamma   90.00
#
_symmetry.space_group_name_H-M   'P 1'
#
loop_
_entity.id
_entity.type
_entity.pdbx_description
1 polymer ?
#
loop_
_entity_poly.entity_id
_entity_poly.type
_entity_poly.pdbx_seq_one_letter_code
_entity_poly.pdbx_strand_id
1 'polypeptide(L)'
;MELPFQWDDGNFISPFVRSTEEDMRLLVQHLYDTVWGPQILKSNHGSTFRLRMVDLGCGDGAALLFLYQSLTQLWKAQHSTDGKVLVVEVCGIDLDEELVEQACASAQETPESTAVKVSFVFRTEDVRYCSLDQYFPKFEATAGDGTDVVLQPLLFLYLLPEALEALEKYISEIMNDRHHIVVSNRWTIPYFPETQLTVLEHHIHVYRHT
;
A
#
# COMPACT_ATOMS: atom_id res chain seq x y z
N MET A 1 -24.19 -3.04 -23.39
CA MET A 1 -23.32 -1.95 -22.93
C MET A 1 -21.94 -2.55 -22.94
N GLU A 2 -21.13 -2.22 -23.95
CA GLU A 2 -19.77 -2.76 -24.12
C GLU A 2 -18.90 -2.20 -23.01
N LEU A 3 -18.22 -3.07 -22.25
CA LEU A 3 -17.25 -2.65 -21.25
C LEU A 3 -16.01 -2.12 -22.01
N PRO A 4 -15.53 -0.89 -21.74
CA PRO A 4 -14.44 -0.26 -22.48
C PRO A 4 -13.05 -0.83 -22.14
N PHE A 5 -12.98 -1.95 -21.41
CA PHE A 5 -11.72 -2.56 -20.97
C PHE A 5 -11.47 -3.78 -21.86
N GLN A 6 -10.88 -3.54 -23.03
CA GLN A 6 -10.43 -4.64 -23.89
C GLN A 6 -9.26 -5.34 -23.20
N TRP A 7 -9.50 -6.58 -22.79
CA TRP A 7 -8.49 -7.53 -22.32
C TRP A 7 -7.85 -8.28 -23.50
N ASP A 8 -8.33 -8.10 -24.73
CA ASP A 8 -8.22 -9.08 -25.82
C ASP A 8 -7.16 -8.77 -26.89
N ASP A 9 -6.54 -7.59 -26.88
CA ASP A 9 -5.58 -7.16 -27.91
C ASP A 9 -4.11 -7.25 -27.49
N GLY A 10 -3.81 -7.92 -26.37
CA GLY A 10 -2.44 -8.18 -25.92
C GLY A 10 -1.67 -6.94 -25.47
N ASN A 11 -2.37 -5.81 -25.33
CA ASN A 11 -1.84 -4.59 -24.74
C ASN A 11 -2.38 -4.49 -23.31
N PHE A 12 -1.61 -4.96 -22.33
CA PHE A 12 -1.92 -4.87 -20.90
C PHE A 12 -1.81 -3.43 -20.34
N ILE A 13 -1.97 -2.41 -21.20
CA ILE A 13 -1.86 -1.00 -20.81
C ILE A 13 -3.19 -0.59 -20.19
N SER A 14 -3.21 -0.57 -18.86
CA SER A 14 -4.34 -0.03 -18.13
C SER A 14 -4.51 1.46 -18.48
N PRO A 15 -5.70 1.95 -18.91
CA PRO A 15 -5.91 3.34 -19.32
C PRO A 15 -5.95 4.33 -18.15
N PHE A 16 -5.31 4.02 -17.02
CA PHE A 16 -5.54 4.69 -15.74
C PHE A 16 -4.59 5.88 -15.53
N VAL A 17 -5.09 6.87 -14.78
CA VAL A 17 -4.28 8.01 -14.33
C VAL A 17 -3.22 7.44 -13.39
N ARG A 18 -1.97 7.42 -13.86
CA ARG A 18 -0.83 6.98 -13.05
C ARG A 18 -0.76 7.87 -11.82
N SER A 19 -0.75 7.26 -10.63
CA SER A 19 -0.45 7.98 -9.40
C SER A 19 0.90 8.69 -9.54
N THR A 20 0.89 9.99 -9.31
CA THR A 20 2.09 10.81 -9.37
C THR A 20 2.88 10.70 -8.06
N GLU A 21 4.13 11.14 -8.10
CA GLU A 21 4.95 11.27 -6.88
C GLU A 21 4.27 12.20 -5.86
N GLU A 22 3.65 13.29 -6.33
CA GLU A 22 2.94 14.25 -5.48
C GLU A 22 1.72 13.63 -4.81
N ASP A 23 0.95 12.80 -5.52
CA ASP A 23 -0.19 12.06 -4.96
C ASP A 23 0.26 11.19 -3.78
N MET A 24 1.34 10.43 -3.99
CA MET A 24 1.88 9.54 -2.96
C MET A 24 2.46 10.32 -1.77
N ARG A 25 3.08 11.48 -2.02
CA ARG A 25 3.56 12.39 -0.98
C ARG A 25 2.41 12.91 -0.10
N LEU A 26 1.33 13.36 -0.72
CA LEU A 26 0.13 13.84 -0.02
C LEU A 26 -0.52 12.73 0.80
N LEU A 27 -0.61 11.51 0.23
CA LEU A 27 -1.12 10.35 0.92
C LEU A 27 -0.27 9.99 2.14
N VAL A 28 1.05 9.91 2.01
CA VAL A 28 1.97 9.65 3.14
C VAL A 28 1.77 10.68 4.24
N GLN A 29 1.73 11.97 3.89
CA GLN A 29 1.54 13.04 4.87
C GLN A 29 0.22 12.86 5.61
N HIS A 30 -0.87 12.61 4.89
CA HIS A 30 -2.19 12.38 5.48
C HIS A 30 -2.20 11.18 6.43
N LEU A 31 -1.65 10.03 6.01
CA LEU A 31 -1.61 8.82 6.82
C LEU A 31 -0.73 8.98 8.05
N TYR A 32 0.39 9.66 7.90
CA TYR A 32 1.27 9.98 9.02
C TYR A 32 0.56 10.86 10.05
N ASP A 33 -0.10 11.94 9.62
CA ASP A 33 -0.75 12.87 10.55
C ASP A 33 -1.98 12.28 11.26
N THR A 34 -2.74 11.44 10.55
CA THR A 34 -4.07 11.00 11.02
C THR A 34 -4.12 9.56 11.52
N VAL A 35 -3.11 8.74 11.20
CA VAL A 35 -3.13 7.30 11.48
C VAL A 35 -1.90 6.85 12.25
N TRP A 36 -0.71 7.01 11.65
CA TRP A 36 0.51 6.41 12.18
C TRP A 36 1.16 7.28 13.25
N GLY A 37 1.20 8.60 13.05
CA GLY A 37 1.80 9.59 13.95
C GLY A 37 1.29 9.49 15.38
N PRO A 38 -0.03 9.43 15.64
CA PRO A 38 -0.58 9.26 16.98
C PRO A 38 -0.07 8.00 17.71
N GLN A 39 0.23 6.92 16.98
CA GLN A 39 0.80 5.68 17.54
C GLN A 39 2.30 5.86 17.81
N ILE A 40 3.02 6.46 16.86
CA ILE A 40 4.45 6.73 16.95
C ILE A 40 4.77 7.65 18.13
N LEU A 41 3.96 8.69 18.36
CA LEU A 41 4.14 9.64 19.46
C LEU A 41 3.96 9.03 20.85
N LYS A 42 3.17 7.95 20.97
CA LYS A 42 2.96 7.25 22.24
C LYS A 42 4.02 6.19 22.54
N SER A 43 4.87 5.87 21.58
CA SER A 43 5.93 4.87 21.73
C SER A 43 7.14 5.41 22.48
N ASN A 44 7.99 4.49 22.94
CA ASN A 44 9.25 4.84 23.59
C ASN A 44 10.32 5.27 22.57
N HIS A 45 11.36 5.95 23.08
CA HIS A 45 12.59 6.16 22.31
C HIS A 45 13.19 4.83 21.87
N GLY A 46 13.73 4.78 20.65
CA GLY A 46 14.34 3.57 20.10
C GLY A 46 13.37 2.45 19.68
N SER A 47 12.06 2.69 19.68
CA SER A 47 11.07 1.69 19.24
C SER A 47 11.27 1.33 17.75
N THR A 48 10.96 0.09 17.40
CA THR A 48 10.94 -0.36 16.00
C THR A 48 9.51 -0.42 15.51
N PHE A 49 9.27 0.16 14.34
CA PHE A 49 7.96 0.21 13.71
C PHE A 49 7.92 -0.72 12.52
N ARG A 50 6.84 -1.47 12.38
CA ARG A 50 6.60 -2.31 11.21
C ARG A 50 5.42 -1.77 10.43
N LEU A 51 5.59 -1.67 9.11
CA LEU A 51 4.52 -1.28 8.20
C LEU A 51 4.56 -2.19 6.98
N ARG A 52 3.39 -2.68 6.58
CA ARG A 52 3.21 -3.35 5.31
C ARG A 52 2.40 -2.49 4.35
N MET A 53 2.90 -2.40 3.12
CA MET A 53 2.24 -1.71 2.00
C MET A 53 2.08 -2.72 0.87
N VAL A 54 0.84 -3.01 0.49
CA VAL A 54 0.50 -3.98 -0.54
C VAL A 54 -0.23 -3.29 -1.68
N ASP A 55 0.06 -3.73 -2.90
CA ASP A 55 -0.57 -3.22 -4.10
C ASP A 55 -1.03 -4.36 -5.02
N LEU A 56 -2.33 -4.38 -5.33
CA LEU A 56 -2.95 -5.36 -6.20
C LEU A 56 -3.14 -4.78 -7.60
N GLY A 57 -2.40 -5.32 -8.55
CA GLY A 57 -2.26 -4.82 -9.92
C GLY A 57 -1.11 -3.83 -10.04
N CYS A 58 0.04 -4.06 -9.41
CA CYS A 58 1.05 -3.02 -9.14
C CYS A 58 1.70 -2.37 -10.37
N GLY A 59 1.51 -2.91 -11.57
CA GLY A 59 2.20 -2.52 -12.79
C GLY A 59 3.72 -2.49 -12.60
N ASP A 60 4.35 -1.40 -13.02
CA ASP A 60 5.80 -1.18 -12.87
C ASP A 60 6.24 -0.84 -11.43
N GLY A 61 5.33 -0.89 -10.46
CA GLY A 61 5.60 -0.66 -9.04
C GLY A 61 5.89 0.80 -8.67
N ALA A 62 5.84 1.75 -9.62
CA ALA A 62 6.28 3.12 -9.35
C ALA A 62 5.46 3.81 -8.24
N ALA A 63 4.15 3.58 -8.16
CA ALA A 63 3.32 4.16 -7.11
C ALA A 63 3.78 3.71 -5.71
N LEU A 64 4.03 2.41 -5.52
CA LEU A 64 4.59 1.87 -4.27
C LEU A 64 5.97 2.44 -3.96
N LEU A 65 6.83 2.59 -4.97
CA LEU A 65 8.17 3.13 -4.79
C LEU A 65 8.15 4.61 -4.40
N PHE A 66 7.31 5.44 -5.05
CA PHE A 66 7.12 6.85 -4.68
C PHE A 66 6.56 7.00 -3.27
N LEU A 67 5.62 6.14 -2.89
CA LEU A 67 5.06 6.10 -1.55
C LEU A 67 6.12 5.75 -0.51
N TYR A 68 6.89 4.70 -0.74
CA TYR A 68 8.00 4.29 0.13
C TYR A 68 9.05 5.40 0.26
N GLN A 69 9.43 6.04 -0.84
CA GLN A 69 10.40 7.13 -0.85
C GLN A 69 9.89 8.33 -0.05
N SER A 70 8.63 8.73 -0.26
CA SER A 70 7.97 9.81 0.47
C SER A 70 7.91 9.51 1.97
N LEU A 71 7.55 8.28 2.34
CA LEU A 71 7.53 7.83 3.74
C LEU A 71 8.93 7.85 4.36
N THR A 72 9.93 7.40 3.62
CA THR A 72 11.33 7.37 4.08
C THR A 72 11.86 8.78 4.32
N GLN A 73 11.56 9.72 3.43
CA GLN A 73 11.95 11.12 3.59
C GLN A 73 11.27 11.74 4.81
N LEU A 74 9.96 11.55 4.97
CA LEU A 74 9.21 12.05 6.11
C LEU A 74 9.72 11.45 7.42
N TRP A 75 9.95 10.13 7.46
CA TRP A 75 10.48 9.44 8.64
C TRP A 75 11.84 10.00 9.07
N LYS A 76 12.77 10.15 8.13
CA LYS A 76 14.10 10.72 8.41
C LYS A 76 14.00 12.15 8.93
N ALA A 77 13.08 12.95 8.40
CA ALA A 77 12.87 14.33 8.87
C ALA A 77 12.33 14.36 10.31
N GLN A 78 11.38 13.49 10.64
CA GLN A 78 10.70 13.50 11.95
C GLN A 78 11.47 12.74 13.06
N HIS A 79 12.29 11.75 12.70
CA HIS A 79 12.88 10.78 13.64
C HIS A 79 14.40 10.68 13.57
N SER A 80 15.08 11.70 13.03
CA SER A 80 16.54 11.70 12.88
C SER A 80 17.32 11.56 14.20
N THR A 81 16.72 11.91 15.35
CA THR A 81 17.41 12.00 16.65
C THR A 81 16.84 11.12 17.76
N ASP A 82 15.68 10.48 17.54
CA ASP A 82 14.98 9.72 18.59
C ASP A 82 15.27 8.21 18.58
N GLY A 83 16.10 7.77 17.63
CA GLY A 83 16.57 6.40 17.47
C GLY A 83 15.50 5.42 16.96
N LYS A 84 14.31 5.89 16.56
CA LYS A 84 13.26 5.03 16.04
C LYS A 84 13.62 4.48 14.67
N VAL A 85 13.33 3.20 14.47
CA VAL A 85 13.59 2.50 13.21
C VAL A 85 12.27 2.12 12.57
N LEU A 86 12.11 2.38 11.28
CA LEU A 86 11.00 1.88 10.50
C LEU A 86 11.45 0.66 9.69
N VAL A 87 10.66 -0.40 9.71
CA VAL A 87 10.82 -1.61 8.91
C VAL A 87 9.61 -1.71 8.00
N VAL A 88 9.83 -1.62 6.70
CA VAL A 88 8.78 -1.62 5.69
C VAL A 88 8.84 -2.88 4.86
N GLU A 89 7.71 -3.52 4.66
CA GLU A 89 7.53 -4.55 3.65
C GLU A 89 6.63 -4.00 2.54
N VAL A 90 7.17 -3.96 1.32
CA VAL A 90 6.49 -3.46 0.13
C VAL A 90 6.19 -4.67 -0.75
N CYS A 91 4.91 -4.95 -0.97
CA CYS A 91 4.46 -6.06 -1.81
C CYS A 91 3.68 -5.56 -3.01
N GLY A 92 4.08 -5.94 -4.22
CA GLY A 92 3.32 -5.66 -5.43
C GLY A 92 2.98 -6.96 -6.16
N ILE A 93 1.76 -7.08 -6.65
CA ILE A 93 1.31 -8.23 -7.43
C ILE A 93 0.74 -7.71 -8.74
N ASP A 94 1.21 -8.24 -9.86
CA ASP A 94 0.63 -7.95 -11.18
C ASP A 94 0.59 -9.22 -12.04
N LEU A 95 -0.24 -9.21 -13.08
CA LEU A 95 -0.30 -10.31 -14.06
C LEU A 95 0.80 -10.18 -15.12
N ASP A 96 1.25 -8.96 -15.42
CA ASP A 96 2.26 -8.67 -16.43
C ASP A 96 3.68 -8.89 -15.88
N GLU A 97 4.35 -9.91 -16.40
CA GLU A 97 5.71 -10.29 -15.99
C GLU A 97 6.74 -9.19 -16.29
N GLU A 98 6.63 -8.51 -17.43
CA GLU A 98 7.59 -7.48 -17.84
C GLU A 98 7.50 -6.25 -16.92
N LEU A 99 6.29 -5.90 -16.49
CA LEU A 99 6.07 -4.83 -15.52
C LEU A 99 6.60 -5.21 -14.12
N VAL A 100 6.39 -6.46 -13.69
CA VAL A 100 6.92 -6.98 -12.42
C VAL A 100 8.46 -7.00 -12.42
N GLU A 101 9.09 -7.37 -13.54
CA GLU A 101 10.54 -7.31 -13.70
C GLU A 101 11.07 -5.88 -13.60
N GLN A 102 10.38 -4.91 -14.20
CA GLN A 102 10.71 -3.49 -14.06
C GLN A 102 10.61 -3.01 -12.61
N ALA A 103 9.53 -3.39 -11.91
CA ALA A 103 9.34 -3.08 -10.49
C ALA A 103 10.48 -3.66 -9.64
N CYS A 104 10.88 -4.91 -9.89
CA CYS A 104 12.02 -5.55 -9.24
C CYS A 104 13.32 -4.80 -9.48
N ALA A 105 13.61 -4.42 -10.73
CA ALA A 105 14.82 -3.69 -11.09
C ALA A 105 14.87 -2.33 -10.38
N SER A 106 13.78 -1.55 -10.42
CA SER A 106 13.70 -0.26 -9.72
C SER A 106 13.82 -0.41 -8.20
N ALA A 107 13.28 -1.48 -7.62
CA ALA A 107 13.41 -1.75 -6.19
C ALA A 107 14.86 -2.05 -5.77
N GLN A 108 15.64 -2.72 -6.62
CA GLN A 108 17.07 -2.99 -6.35
C GLN A 108 17.93 -1.72 -6.33
N GLU A 109 17.51 -0.67 -7.05
CA GLU A 109 18.19 0.63 -7.04
C GLU A 109 17.87 1.46 -5.79
N THR A 110 16.98 0.98 -4.92
CA THR A 110 16.59 1.70 -3.69
C THR A 110 17.76 1.77 -2.71
N PRO A 111 18.19 2.98 -2.30
CA PRO A 111 19.30 3.13 -1.36
C PRO A 111 18.97 2.57 0.03
N GLU A 112 19.93 1.85 0.62
CA GLU A 112 19.82 1.36 1.99
C GLU A 112 19.77 2.53 3.01
N SER A 113 19.05 2.31 4.11
CA SER A 113 19.03 3.25 5.24
C SER A 113 19.08 2.52 6.57
N THR A 114 19.77 3.12 7.54
CA THR A 114 19.81 2.62 8.92
C THR A 114 18.54 2.96 9.70
N ALA A 115 17.89 4.08 9.39
CA ALA A 115 16.65 4.53 10.02
C ALA A 115 15.40 3.87 9.40
N VAL A 116 15.49 3.47 8.13
CA VAL A 116 14.40 2.79 7.41
C VAL A 116 14.95 1.54 6.73
N LYS A 117 14.52 0.38 7.18
CA LYS A 117 14.82 -0.91 6.57
C LYS A 117 13.66 -1.29 5.67
N VAL A 118 13.93 -1.83 4.50
CA VAL A 118 12.89 -2.21 3.53
C VAL A 118 13.13 -3.60 2.97
N SER A 119 12.04 -4.30 2.70
CA SER A 119 12.02 -5.52 1.88
C SER A 119 10.99 -5.34 0.78
N PHE A 120 11.36 -5.71 -0.44
CA PHE A 120 10.50 -5.64 -1.61
C PHE A 120 10.14 -7.04 -2.09
N VAL A 121 8.85 -7.26 -2.36
CA VAL A 121 8.29 -8.52 -2.81
C VAL A 121 7.36 -8.24 -3.98
N PHE A 122 7.88 -8.34 -5.20
CA PHE A 122 7.07 -8.25 -6.41
C PHE A 122 6.82 -9.65 -7.00
N ARG A 123 5.60 -9.90 -7.47
CA ARG A 123 5.16 -11.23 -7.93
C ARG A 123 4.27 -11.14 -9.16
N THR A 124 4.54 -12.03 -10.11
CA THR A 124 3.70 -12.25 -11.29
C THR A 124 2.61 -13.26 -10.94
N GLU A 125 1.44 -12.78 -10.54
CA GLU A 125 0.30 -13.64 -10.16
C GLU A 125 -1.04 -13.00 -10.55
N ASP A 126 -2.02 -13.83 -10.88
CA ASP A 126 -3.40 -13.39 -11.03
C ASP A 126 -4.04 -13.22 -9.64
N VAL A 127 -4.32 -11.96 -9.28
CA VAL A 127 -4.89 -11.58 -7.98
C VAL A 127 -6.23 -12.27 -7.67
N ARG A 128 -6.95 -12.75 -8.69
CA ARG A 128 -8.22 -13.48 -8.51
C ARG A 128 -8.04 -14.89 -7.94
N TYR A 129 -6.84 -15.45 -8.07
CA TYR A 129 -6.53 -16.83 -7.69
C TYR A 129 -5.40 -16.97 -6.67
N CYS A 130 -4.69 -15.88 -6.35
CA CYS A 130 -3.61 -15.92 -5.38
C CYS A 130 -4.10 -15.95 -3.93
N SER A 131 -3.27 -16.48 -3.04
CA SER A 131 -3.55 -16.52 -1.61
C SER A 131 -3.19 -15.18 -0.97
N LEU A 132 -4.09 -14.19 -1.06
CA LEU A 132 -3.85 -12.83 -0.55
C LEU A 132 -3.46 -12.74 0.93
N ASP A 133 -3.81 -13.73 1.76
CA ASP A 133 -3.37 -13.78 3.18
C ASP A 133 -1.84 -13.91 3.32
N GLN A 134 -1.12 -14.34 2.29
CA GLN A 134 0.35 -14.38 2.29
C GLN A 134 0.93 -12.96 2.23
N TYR A 135 0.30 -12.11 1.44
CA TYR A 135 0.71 -10.73 1.22
C TYR A 135 0.12 -9.80 2.28
N PHE A 136 -1.10 -10.08 2.74
CA PHE A 136 -1.83 -9.22 3.66
C PHE A 136 -2.54 -10.02 4.77
N PRO A 137 -1.77 -10.56 5.75
CA PRO A 137 -2.28 -11.49 6.75
C PRO A 137 -3.29 -10.82 7.70
N LYS A 138 -4.15 -11.63 8.33
CA LYS A 138 -5.12 -11.19 9.35
C LYS A 138 -4.48 -10.62 10.61
N PHE A 139 -3.31 -11.15 10.97
CA PHE A 139 -2.55 -10.75 12.15
C PHE A 139 -1.10 -10.58 11.75
N GLU A 140 -0.54 -9.42 12.02
CA GLU A 140 0.91 -9.29 12.02
C GLU A 140 1.45 -9.87 13.32
N ALA A 141 2.34 -10.86 13.22
CA ALA A 141 3.03 -11.38 14.38
C ALA A 141 3.93 -10.29 14.97
N THR A 142 3.63 -9.87 16.21
CA THR A 142 4.54 -9.03 16.98
C THR A 142 5.73 -9.91 17.41
N ALA A 143 6.82 -9.86 16.64
CA ALA A 143 8.06 -10.49 17.05
C ALA A 143 8.77 -9.56 18.05
N GLY A 144 8.82 -9.90 19.35
CA GLY A 144 9.77 -9.27 20.26
C GLY A 144 9.27 -8.92 21.67
N ASP A 145 10.19 -8.36 22.45
CA ASP A 145 10.16 -8.01 23.88
C ASP A 145 9.21 -6.86 24.28
N GLY A 146 8.30 -6.45 23.39
CA GLY A 146 7.36 -5.35 23.59
C GLY A 146 7.83 -3.98 23.07
N THR A 147 8.97 -3.91 22.36
CA THR A 147 9.48 -2.67 21.74
C THR A 147 9.05 -2.47 20.27
N ASP A 148 8.44 -3.51 19.68
CA ASP A 148 7.98 -3.50 18.29
C ASP A 148 6.52 -3.03 18.19
N VAL A 149 6.28 -2.00 17.37
CA VAL A 149 4.96 -1.41 17.12
C VAL A 149 4.55 -1.70 15.68
N VAL A 150 3.45 -2.41 15.49
CA VAL A 150 2.85 -2.62 14.16
C VAL A 150 1.95 -1.44 13.83
N LEU A 151 2.29 -0.73 12.75
CA LEU A 151 1.45 0.31 12.17
C LEU A 151 0.34 -0.31 11.34
N GLN A 152 -0.78 0.40 11.21
CA GLN A 152 -1.90 -0.06 10.37
C GLN A 152 -1.42 -0.29 8.92
N PRO A 153 -1.56 -1.52 8.40
CA PRO A 153 -1.17 -1.85 7.03
C PRO A 153 -2.01 -1.11 5.99
N LEU A 154 -1.40 -0.93 4.81
CA LEU A 154 -1.97 -0.21 3.69
C LEU A 154 -2.12 -1.13 2.47
N LEU A 155 -3.29 -1.10 1.85
CA LEU A 155 -3.62 -1.82 0.62
C LEU A 155 -4.04 -0.84 -0.49
N PHE A 156 -3.30 -0.81 -1.59
CA PHE A 156 -3.70 -0.13 -2.81
C PHE A 156 -4.54 -1.03 -3.69
N LEU A 157 -5.62 -0.46 -4.20
CA LEU A 157 -6.57 -1.10 -5.10
C LEU A 157 -6.84 -0.20 -6.30
N TYR A 158 -6.49 -0.70 -7.49
CA TYR A 158 -6.87 -0.10 -8.77
C TYR A 158 -7.26 -1.19 -9.78
N LEU A 159 -7.97 -2.17 -9.25
CA LEU A 159 -8.45 -3.36 -9.94
C LEU A 159 -9.64 -3.08 -10.83
N LEU A 160 -9.65 -3.57 -12.06
CA LEU A 160 -10.84 -3.52 -12.90
C LEU A 160 -12.10 -4.07 -12.20
N PRO A 161 -13.31 -3.58 -12.54
CA PRO A 161 -14.54 -3.95 -11.83
C PRO A 161 -14.73 -5.45 -11.62
N GLU A 162 -14.36 -6.28 -12.60
CA GLU A 162 -14.48 -7.73 -12.54
C GLU A 162 -13.53 -8.35 -11.50
N ALA A 163 -12.30 -7.83 -11.38
CA ALA A 163 -11.36 -8.25 -10.35
C ALA A 163 -11.77 -7.72 -8.97
N LEU A 164 -12.32 -6.50 -8.90
CA LEU A 164 -12.87 -5.93 -7.69
C LEU A 164 -14.07 -6.72 -7.16
N GLU A 165 -14.94 -7.20 -8.05
CA GLU A 165 -16.08 -8.07 -7.75
C GLU A 165 -15.61 -9.46 -7.28
N ALA A 166 -14.65 -10.05 -7.99
CA ALA A 166 -14.06 -11.34 -7.59
C ALA A 166 -13.41 -11.30 -6.19
N LEU A 167 -12.89 -10.14 -5.79
CA LEU A 167 -12.23 -9.92 -4.50
C LEU A 167 -13.10 -9.24 -3.45
N GLU A 168 -14.37 -8.94 -3.73
CA GLU A 168 -15.27 -8.17 -2.87
C GLU A 168 -15.29 -8.69 -1.43
N LYS A 169 -15.49 -10.01 -1.27
CA LYS A 169 -15.55 -10.63 0.05
C LYS A 169 -14.25 -10.42 0.83
N TYR A 170 -13.11 -10.61 0.17
CA TYR A 170 -11.80 -10.50 0.82
C TYR A 170 -11.48 -9.05 1.20
N ILE A 171 -11.74 -8.11 0.29
CA ILE A 171 -11.56 -6.68 0.50
C ILE A 171 -12.50 -6.17 1.61
N SER A 172 -13.72 -6.69 1.68
CA SER A 172 -14.67 -6.40 2.77
C SER A 172 -14.21 -6.96 4.12
N GLU A 173 -13.68 -8.18 4.18
CA GLU A 173 -13.07 -8.73 5.40
C GLU A 173 -11.88 -7.87 5.86
N ILE A 174 -11.05 -7.37 4.94
CA ILE A 174 -9.94 -6.48 5.27
C ILE A 174 -10.42 -5.20 5.95
N MET A 175 -11.43 -4.54 5.37
CA MET A 175 -11.92 -3.28 5.91
C MET A 175 -12.69 -3.45 7.21
N ASN A 176 -13.55 -4.46 7.31
CA ASN A 176 -14.45 -4.63 8.44
C ASN A 176 -13.78 -5.32 9.63
N ASP A 177 -12.91 -6.30 9.37
CA ASP A 177 -12.39 -7.17 10.43
C ASP A 177 -10.93 -6.88 10.81
N ARG A 178 -10.16 -6.25 9.90
CA ARG A 178 -8.70 -6.09 10.08
C ARG A 178 -8.27 -4.65 10.36
N HIS A 179 -9.17 -3.67 10.30
CA HIS A 179 -8.88 -2.23 10.51
C HIS A 179 -7.71 -1.70 9.65
N HIS A 180 -7.53 -2.28 8.48
CA HIS A 180 -6.49 -1.85 7.54
C HIS A 180 -6.94 -0.60 6.77
N ILE A 181 -5.97 0.07 6.17
CA ILE A 181 -6.22 1.22 5.30
C ILE A 181 -6.31 0.72 3.87
N VAL A 182 -7.39 1.08 3.17
CA VAL A 182 -7.53 0.80 1.73
C VAL A 182 -7.46 2.10 0.96
N VAL A 183 -6.68 2.13 -0.11
CA VAL A 183 -6.51 3.30 -0.97
C VAL A 183 -6.86 2.96 -2.41
N SER A 184 -7.65 3.82 -3.05
CA SER A 184 -7.97 3.76 -4.47
C SER A 184 -7.76 5.13 -5.10
N ASN A 185 -7.03 5.20 -6.20
CA ASN A 185 -6.76 6.44 -6.94
C ASN A 185 -7.74 6.66 -8.12
N ARG A 186 -8.76 5.80 -8.26
CA ARG A 186 -9.59 5.76 -9.48
C ARG A 186 -11.06 6.03 -9.26
N TRP A 187 -11.72 5.21 -8.45
CA TRP A 187 -13.15 5.32 -8.18
C TRP A 187 -13.43 5.06 -6.72
N THR A 188 -14.64 5.42 -6.34
CA THR A 188 -15.20 4.95 -5.09
C THR A 188 -15.39 3.44 -5.13
N ILE A 189 -15.00 2.73 -4.07
CA ILE A 189 -15.20 1.28 -3.99
C ILE A 189 -16.69 1.05 -3.68
N PRO A 190 -17.48 0.43 -4.58
CA PRO A 190 -18.95 0.53 -4.54
C PRO A 190 -19.62 0.02 -3.27
N TYR A 191 -18.98 -0.90 -2.55
CA TYR A 191 -19.51 -1.54 -1.35
C TYR A 191 -18.93 -0.96 -0.05
N PHE A 192 -18.06 0.06 -0.13
CA PHE A 192 -17.59 0.76 1.07
C PHE A 192 -18.45 1.98 1.36
N PRO A 193 -18.84 2.19 2.63
CA PRO A 193 -19.68 3.30 3.00
C PRO A 193 -18.90 4.62 2.89
N GLU A 194 -19.56 5.67 2.39
CA GLU A 194 -18.97 7.02 2.27
C GLU A 194 -18.49 7.58 3.63
N THR A 195 -19.07 7.10 4.74
CA THR A 195 -18.65 7.50 6.10
C THR A 195 -17.22 7.07 6.44
N GLN A 196 -16.67 6.10 5.73
CA GLN A 196 -15.29 5.61 5.90
C GLN A 196 -14.32 6.26 4.90
N LEU A 197 -14.82 7.10 3.98
CA LEU A 197 -14.05 7.68 2.88
C LEU A 197 -13.52 9.07 3.25
N THR A 198 -12.21 9.24 3.08
CA THR A 198 -11.57 10.54 2.95
C THR A 198 -11.03 10.70 1.54
N VAL A 199 -11.40 11.78 0.85
CA VAL A 199 -10.88 12.10 -0.48
C VAL A 199 -9.78 13.14 -0.33
N LEU A 200 -8.56 12.79 -0.73
CA LEU A 200 -7.45 13.73 -0.79
C LEU A 200 -7.48 14.50 -2.11
N GLU A 201 -6.69 15.57 -2.19
CA GLU A 201 -6.48 16.27 -3.46
C GLU A 201 -6.03 15.25 -4.54
N HIS A 202 -6.42 15.49 -5.79
CA HIS A 202 -6.02 14.67 -6.94
C HIS A 202 -6.56 13.21 -6.99
N HIS A 203 -7.76 12.96 -6.46
CA HIS A 203 -8.55 11.73 -6.68
C HIS A 203 -8.14 10.50 -5.85
N ILE A 204 -7.34 10.67 -4.79
CA ILE A 204 -7.02 9.56 -3.87
C ILE A 204 -8.15 9.37 -2.86
N HIS A 205 -8.80 8.23 -2.92
CA HIS A 205 -9.82 7.76 -1.99
C HIS A 205 -9.17 6.89 -0.92
N VAL A 206 -9.20 7.35 0.32
CA VAL A 206 -8.69 6.63 1.50
C VAL A 206 -9.87 6.11 2.30
N TYR A 207 -9.95 4.79 2.46
CA TYR A 207 -10.97 4.12 3.26
C TYR A 207 -10.36 3.64 4.56
N ARG A 208 -11.03 3.97 5.67
CA ARG A 208 -10.65 3.49 7.01
C ARG A 208 -11.87 3.23 7.87
N HIS A 209 -11.87 2.12 8.59
CA HIS A 209 -12.80 1.93 9.69
C HIS A 209 -12.37 2.79 10.89
N THR A 210 -13.25 3.69 11.33
CA THR A 210 -13.05 4.50 12.54
C THR A 210 -13.55 3.82 13.79
#